data_AF-A0A955I4B0-F1
#
_entry.id   AF-A0A955I4B0-F1
#
_cell.length_a   1.000
_cell.length_b   1.000
_cell.length_c   1.000
_cell.angle_alpha   90.00
_cell.angle_beta   90.00
_cell.angle_gamma   90.00
#
_symmetry.space_group_name_H-M   'P 1'
#
loop_
_entity.id
_entity.type
_entity.pdbx_description
1 polymer ?
#
loop_
_entity_poly.entity_id
_entity_poly.type
_entity_poly.pdbx_seq_one_letter_code
_entity_poly.pdbx_strand_id
1 'polypeptide(L)'
;MVNSAYSAEWSEVFDALEKNGIRFGYLFGPAPNTSTAGLVGTTAALLPIYKKYFVETNLTTSIRVAPKLSAENFWLYKEYTNMDMNDVIDMISVIYKWIDQSISFEWMIDPARVSPAELYSYYFKAWRQGVKTVYYVRSLSAEVEGCVSCSG
;
A
#
# COMPACT_ATOMS: atom_id res chain seq x y z
N MET A 1 -13.80 17.32 -17.92
CA MET A 1 -14.11 15.94 -17.45
C MET A 1 -15.58 15.87 -17.06
N VAL A 2 -16.44 15.27 -17.89
CA VAL A 2 -17.92 15.34 -17.70
C VAL A 2 -18.43 14.40 -16.59
N ASN A 3 -17.61 13.45 -16.14
CA ASN A 3 -17.99 12.43 -15.15
C ASN A 3 -17.45 12.72 -13.72
N SER A 4 -17.06 13.97 -13.42
CA SER A 4 -16.59 14.38 -12.10
C SER A 4 -17.54 15.42 -11.51
N ALA A 5 -17.81 15.34 -10.20
CA ALA A 5 -18.53 16.38 -9.48
C ALA A 5 -17.81 17.74 -9.50
N TYR A 6 -16.51 17.74 -9.79
CA TYR A 6 -15.64 18.92 -9.85
C TYR A 6 -15.26 19.30 -11.30
N SER A 7 -16.18 19.09 -12.25
CA SER A 7 -15.87 19.26 -13.67
C SER A 7 -15.45 20.69 -14.03
N ALA A 8 -15.98 21.69 -13.32
CA ALA A 8 -15.69 23.10 -13.57
C ALA A 8 -14.27 23.45 -13.11
N GLU A 9 -13.90 23.04 -11.90
CA GLU A 9 -12.58 23.26 -11.31
C GLU A 9 -11.49 22.57 -12.13
N TRP A 10 -11.75 21.36 -12.64
CA TRP A 10 -10.82 20.70 -13.56
C TRP A 10 -10.63 21.48 -14.86
N SER A 11 -11.69 22.09 -15.40
CA SER A 11 -11.56 22.93 -16.61
C SER A 11 -10.69 24.15 -16.36
N GLU A 12 -10.84 24.82 -15.21
CA GLU A 12 -9.97 25.95 -14.84
C GLU A 12 -8.49 25.55 -14.77
N VAL A 13 -8.19 24.36 -14.23
CA VAL A 13 -6.82 23.82 -14.22
C VAL A 13 -6.30 23.59 -15.63
N PHE A 14 -7.10 23.02 -16.54
CA PHE A 14 -6.69 22.78 -17.92
C PHE A 14 -6.46 24.08 -18.70
N ASP A 15 -7.32 25.08 -18.54
CA ASP A 15 -7.17 26.40 -19.16
C ASP A 15 -5.88 27.09 -18.66
N ALA A 16 -5.59 26.96 -17.37
CA ALA A 16 -4.35 27.49 -16.78
C ALA A 16 -3.10 26.77 -17.31
N LEU A 17 -3.17 25.46 -17.53
CA LEU A 17 -2.08 24.66 -18.10
C LEU A 17 -1.82 25.02 -19.57
N GLU A 18 -2.85 25.26 -20.37
CA GLU A 18 -2.69 25.68 -21.77
C GLU A 18 -2.01 27.05 -21.86
N LYS A 19 -2.42 28.00 -21.01
CA LYS A 19 -1.88 29.36 -21.01
C LYS A 19 -0.44 29.44 -20.49
N ASN A 20 -0.13 28.71 -19.42
CA ASN A 20 1.11 28.91 -18.66
C ASN A 20 2.10 27.73 -18.76
N GLY A 21 1.66 26.59 -19.29
CA GLY A 21 2.41 25.34 -19.23
C GLY A 21 2.52 24.78 -17.81
N ILE A 22 3.35 23.74 -17.66
CA ILE A 22 3.70 23.12 -16.38
C ILE A 22 5.22 23.07 -16.19
N ARG A 23 5.70 23.31 -14.96
CA ARG A 23 7.13 23.31 -14.65
C ARG A 23 7.75 21.92 -14.67
N PHE A 24 7.05 20.93 -14.12
CA PHE A 24 7.54 19.57 -13.93
C PHE A 24 6.81 18.64 -14.89
N GLY A 25 7.57 17.80 -15.63
CA GLY A 25 6.99 16.80 -16.53
C GLY A 25 6.36 15.60 -15.79
N TYR A 26 6.70 15.42 -14.52
CA TYR A 26 6.15 14.40 -13.64
C TYR A 26 5.96 14.98 -12.22
N LEU A 27 4.90 14.56 -11.52
CA LEU A 27 4.48 15.16 -10.25
C LEU A 27 4.42 14.15 -9.10
N PHE A 28 3.85 12.98 -9.33
CA PHE A 28 3.56 12.00 -8.29
C PHE A 28 4.26 10.67 -8.57
N GLY A 29 5.08 10.25 -7.59
CA GLY A 29 5.76 8.95 -7.58
C GLY A 29 5.95 8.46 -6.14
N PRO A 30 4.93 7.84 -5.53
CA PRO A 30 5.01 7.39 -4.13
C PRO A 30 6.09 6.31 -3.93
N ALA A 31 7.09 6.65 -3.13
CA ALA A 31 8.21 5.80 -2.73
C ALA A 31 7.95 5.11 -1.38
N PRO A 32 8.65 4.00 -1.05
CA PRO A 32 8.55 3.38 0.27
C PRO A 32 9.18 4.32 1.32
N ASN A 33 8.57 4.39 2.51
CA ASN A 33 8.95 5.34 3.55
C ASN A 33 8.98 4.73 4.96
N THR A 34 9.25 3.42 5.10
CA THR A 34 9.11 2.69 6.38
C THR A 34 9.80 3.37 7.57
N SER A 35 11.08 3.76 7.43
CA SER A 35 11.83 4.39 8.52
C SER A 35 11.31 5.77 8.89
N THR A 36 10.96 6.59 7.89
CA THR A 36 10.44 7.94 8.13
C THR A 36 9.00 7.91 8.65
N ALA A 37 8.17 6.98 8.17
CA ALA A 37 6.82 6.73 8.68
C ALA A 37 6.84 6.34 10.17
N GLY A 38 7.79 5.50 10.58
CA GLY A 38 8.01 5.19 11.99
C GLY A 38 8.35 6.42 12.83
N LEU A 39 9.22 7.30 12.32
CA LEU A 39 9.59 8.56 13.00
C LEU A 39 8.42 9.53 13.14
N VAL A 40 7.58 9.68 12.11
CA VAL A 40 6.44 10.62 12.13
C VAL A 40 5.15 10.03 12.71
N GLY A 41 5.15 8.73 13.02
CA GLY A 41 3.97 8.04 13.53
C GLY A 41 2.85 7.89 12.48
N THR A 42 3.20 7.48 11.26
CA THR A 42 2.25 7.15 10.18
C THR A 42 2.43 5.71 9.70
N THR A 43 1.46 5.19 8.96
CA THR A 43 1.62 3.90 8.27
C THR A 43 2.55 4.05 7.08
N ALA A 44 3.27 2.98 6.73
CA ALA A 44 4.21 3.00 5.63
C ALA A 44 3.49 2.92 4.27
N ALA A 45 3.93 3.76 3.32
CA ALA A 45 3.48 3.83 1.94
C ALA A 45 1.94 3.96 1.81
N LEU A 46 1.41 3.50 0.67
CA LEU A 46 -0.02 3.43 0.36
C LEU A 46 -0.60 2.02 0.61
N LEU A 47 0.13 1.18 1.33
CA LEU A 47 -0.15 -0.24 1.48
C LEU A 47 -0.78 -0.52 2.85
N PRO A 48 -1.49 -1.67 3.00
CA PRO A 48 -1.93 -2.14 4.30
C PRO A 48 -0.75 -2.28 5.27
N ILE A 49 -1.04 -2.15 6.57
CA ILE A 49 0.01 -2.32 7.58
C ILE A 49 0.58 -3.73 7.54
N TYR A 50 1.90 -3.84 7.69
CA TYR A 50 2.56 -5.14 7.74
C TYR A 50 2.19 -5.92 9.00
N LYS A 51 2.35 -5.28 10.16
CA LYS A 51 2.02 -5.82 11.48
C LYS A 51 1.50 -4.72 12.40
N LYS A 52 0.63 -5.08 13.34
CA LYS A 52 0.22 -4.19 14.43
C LYS A 52 1.36 -3.94 15.44
N TYR A 53 2.08 -5.01 15.76
CA TYR A 53 3.23 -5.04 16.67
C TYR A 53 4.42 -5.71 15.99
N PHE A 54 5.62 -5.18 16.23
CA PHE A 54 6.88 -5.72 15.72
C PHE A 54 7.78 -6.07 16.89
N VAL A 55 8.40 -7.24 16.86
CA VAL A 55 9.40 -7.67 17.84
C VAL A 55 10.73 -7.65 17.13
N GLU A 56 11.65 -6.78 17.56
CA GLU A 56 13.02 -6.83 17.08
C GLU A 56 13.71 -8.06 17.65
N THR A 57 14.50 -8.77 16.84
CA THR A 57 15.22 -9.99 17.22
C THR A 57 16.14 -9.80 18.44
N ASN A 58 16.52 -8.57 18.76
CA ASN A 58 17.40 -8.21 19.86
C ASN A 58 16.67 -7.61 21.08
N LEU A 59 15.34 -7.51 21.04
CA LEU A 59 14.53 -6.95 22.12
C LEU A 59 13.46 -7.95 22.56
N THR A 60 13.31 -8.13 23.87
CA THR A 60 12.23 -8.95 24.46
C THR A 60 10.87 -8.27 24.44
N THR A 61 10.79 -7.02 24.01
CA THR A 61 9.59 -6.18 24.03
C THR A 61 9.06 -5.93 22.63
N SER A 62 7.75 -6.11 22.44
CA SER A 62 7.07 -5.74 21.20
C SER A 62 6.91 -4.23 21.10
N ILE A 63 7.31 -3.67 19.96
CA ILE A 63 7.13 -2.27 19.60
C ILE A 63 5.83 -2.15 18.80
N ARG A 64 4.97 -1.21 19.18
CA ARG A 64 3.76 -0.89 18.42
C ARG A 64 4.15 -0.18 17.13
N VAL A 65 3.80 -0.76 15.98
CA VAL A 65 4.13 -0.20 14.66
C VAL A 65 2.92 0.48 14.02
N ALA A 66 1.71 -0.01 14.31
CA ALA A 66 0.48 0.65 13.88
C ALA A 66 0.28 1.96 14.68
N PRO A 67 0.28 3.13 14.02
CA PRO A 67 0.12 4.40 14.73
C PRO A 67 -1.24 4.50 15.41
N LYS A 68 -1.27 5.00 16.65
CA LYS A 68 -2.51 5.21 17.43
C LYS A 68 -3.38 3.95 17.59
N LEU A 69 -2.80 2.75 17.49
CA LEU A 69 -3.51 1.50 17.77
C LEU A 69 -4.03 1.49 19.21
N SER A 70 -5.30 1.13 19.38
CA SER A 70 -6.01 0.96 20.64
C SER A 70 -6.93 -0.27 20.58
N ALA A 71 -7.51 -0.67 21.70
CA ALA A 71 -8.48 -1.77 21.74
C ALA A 71 -9.72 -1.48 20.87
N GLU A 72 -10.14 -0.22 20.77
CA GLU A 72 -11.33 0.20 20.01
C GLU A 72 -11.13 0.08 18.49
N ASN A 73 -9.92 0.33 17.99
CA ASN A 73 -9.61 0.35 16.56
C ASN A 73 -8.78 -0.85 16.08
N PHE A 74 -8.48 -1.80 16.96
CA PHE A 74 -7.60 -2.94 16.69
C PHE A 74 -7.96 -3.66 15.38
N TRP A 75 -9.25 -3.88 15.14
CA TRP A 75 -9.76 -4.61 13.98
C TRP A 75 -9.72 -3.81 12.67
N LEU A 76 -9.61 -2.48 12.75
CA LEU A 76 -9.44 -1.63 11.56
C LEU A 76 -8.04 -1.78 10.96
N TYR A 77 -7.05 -2.07 11.80
CA TYR A 77 -5.65 -2.31 11.39
C TYR A 77 -5.46 -3.75 10.92
N LYS A 78 -6.21 -4.18 9.90
CA LYS A 78 -6.02 -5.50 9.30
C LYS A 78 -4.62 -5.59 8.68
N GLU A 79 -3.90 -6.65 9.01
CA GLU A 79 -2.53 -6.86 8.54
C GLU A 79 -2.55 -7.37 7.10
N TYR A 80 -1.58 -6.93 6.30
CA TYR A 80 -1.51 -7.19 4.87
C TYR A 80 -1.59 -8.70 4.57
N THR A 81 -0.88 -9.53 5.32
CA THR A 81 -0.85 -11.00 5.15
C THR A 81 -2.19 -11.70 5.35
N ASN A 82 -3.14 -11.02 5.99
CA ASN A 82 -4.49 -11.53 6.25
C ASN A 82 -5.53 -10.94 5.28
N MET A 83 -5.11 -10.10 4.34
CA MET A 83 -5.97 -9.54 3.28
C MET A 83 -5.98 -10.41 2.03
N ASP A 84 -7.06 -10.31 1.25
CA ASP A 84 -7.06 -10.86 -0.12
C ASP A 84 -6.22 -9.94 -1.01
N MET A 85 -5.25 -10.53 -1.72
CA MET A 85 -4.38 -9.78 -2.62
C MET A 85 -5.17 -9.13 -3.76
N ASN A 86 -6.31 -9.71 -4.18
CA ASN A 86 -7.20 -9.11 -5.16
C ASN A 86 -7.74 -7.75 -4.71
N ASP A 87 -8.15 -7.64 -3.44
CA ASP A 87 -8.66 -6.38 -2.86
C ASP A 87 -7.57 -5.32 -2.81
N VAL A 88 -6.33 -5.73 -2.47
CA VAL A 88 -5.19 -4.81 -2.42
C VAL A 88 -4.82 -4.31 -3.82
N ILE A 89 -4.87 -5.17 -4.83
CA ILE A 89 -4.67 -4.78 -6.23
C ILE A 89 -5.79 -3.82 -6.66
N ASP A 90 -7.06 -4.11 -6.33
CA ASP A 90 -8.19 -3.23 -6.63
C ASP A 90 -8.00 -1.84 -6.00
N MET A 91 -7.64 -1.79 -4.73
CA MET A 91 -7.34 -0.54 -4.00
C MET A 91 -6.23 0.26 -4.68
N ILE A 92 -5.09 -0.37 -4.96
CA ILE A 92 -3.95 0.31 -5.58
C ILE A 92 -4.27 0.76 -7.00
N SER A 93 -5.05 -0.02 -7.76
CA SER A 93 -5.46 0.34 -9.12
C SER A 93 -6.32 1.62 -9.16
N VAL A 94 -7.14 1.86 -8.15
CA VAL A 94 -7.93 3.10 -8.02
C VAL A 94 -7.01 4.30 -7.82
N ILE A 95 -5.99 4.15 -6.97
CA ILE A 95 -5.01 5.21 -6.70
C ILE A 95 -4.13 5.46 -7.93
N TYR A 96 -3.70 4.40 -8.63
CA TYR A 96 -2.77 4.46 -9.76
C TYR A 96 -3.25 5.39 -10.89
N LYS A 97 -4.58 5.53 -11.08
CA LYS A 97 -5.18 6.44 -12.07
C LYS A 97 -4.75 7.90 -11.88
N TRP A 98 -4.35 8.27 -10.67
CA TRP A 98 -3.94 9.62 -10.30
C TRP A 98 -2.42 9.78 -10.15
N ILE A 99 -1.65 8.72 -10.44
CA ILE A 99 -0.19 8.71 -10.34
C ILE A 99 0.39 8.71 -11.76
N ASP A 100 1.08 9.78 -12.13
CA ASP A 100 1.70 9.94 -13.44
C ASP A 100 2.97 9.08 -13.59
N GLN A 101 3.75 8.88 -12.51
CA GLN A 101 4.87 7.93 -12.48
C GLN A 101 4.40 6.53 -12.03
N SER A 102 5.01 5.98 -10.98
CA SER A 102 4.68 4.67 -10.43
C SER A 102 4.65 4.68 -8.91
N ILE A 103 4.02 3.65 -8.35
CA ILE A 103 3.98 3.38 -6.91
C ILE A 103 4.92 2.19 -6.65
N SER A 104 5.70 2.25 -5.57
CA SER A 104 6.42 1.08 -5.06
C SER A 104 5.46 0.06 -4.44
N PHE A 105 4.70 -0.62 -5.28
CA PHE A 105 3.69 -1.60 -4.88
C PHE A 105 4.35 -2.93 -4.53
N GLU A 106 4.52 -3.17 -3.23
CA GLU A 106 5.04 -4.41 -2.69
C GLU A 106 3.92 -5.41 -2.40
N TRP A 107 4.13 -6.68 -2.75
CA TRP A 107 3.20 -7.79 -2.53
C TRP A 107 3.67 -8.67 -1.39
N MET A 108 2.74 -9.00 -0.51
CA MET A 108 2.95 -9.90 0.61
C MET A 108 2.24 -11.23 0.32
N ILE A 109 3.02 -12.27 0.06
CA ILE A 109 2.49 -13.58 -0.35
C ILE A 109 2.86 -14.62 0.70
N ASP A 110 1.85 -15.36 1.16
CA ASP A 110 2.04 -16.57 1.95
C ASP A 110 2.10 -17.78 0.99
N PRO A 111 3.27 -18.40 0.77
CA PRO A 111 3.39 -19.54 -0.14
C PRO A 111 2.62 -20.77 0.34
N ALA A 112 2.20 -20.84 1.62
CA ALA A 112 1.34 -21.90 2.11
C ALA A 112 -0.14 -21.72 1.70
N ARG A 113 -0.53 -20.49 1.32
CA ARG A 113 -1.91 -20.15 0.95
C ARG A 113 -2.09 -19.78 -0.52
N VAL A 114 -1.02 -19.36 -1.20
CA VAL A 114 -1.06 -18.88 -2.58
C VAL A 114 -0.24 -19.81 -3.47
N SER A 115 -0.93 -20.50 -4.37
CA SER A 115 -0.28 -21.32 -5.39
C SER A 115 0.41 -20.45 -6.47
N PRO A 116 1.37 -21.01 -7.24
CA PRO A 116 1.95 -20.30 -8.38
C PRO A 116 0.92 -19.86 -9.43
N ALA A 117 -0.15 -20.63 -9.62
CA ALA A 117 -1.24 -20.27 -10.54
C ALA A 117 -2.04 -19.06 -10.04
N GLU A 118 -2.33 -19.00 -8.74
CA GLU A 118 -2.97 -17.83 -8.12
C GLU A 118 -2.07 -16.60 -8.17
N LEU A 119 -0.78 -16.74 -7.85
CA LEU A 119 0.19 -15.65 -7.97
C LEU A 119 0.23 -15.10 -9.40
N TYR A 120 0.23 -15.97 -10.42
CA TYR A 120 0.15 -15.55 -11.82
C TYR A 120 -1.16 -14.80 -12.12
N SER A 121 -2.28 -15.26 -11.56
CA SER A 121 -3.57 -14.58 -11.71
C SER A 121 -3.56 -13.16 -11.14
N TYR A 122 -2.85 -12.93 -10.03
CA TYR A 122 -2.64 -11.60 -9.45
C TYR A 122 -1.86 -10.69 -10.39
N TYR A 123 -0.76 -11.17 -10.98
CA TYR A 123 -0.01 -10.41 -11.98
C TYR A 123 -0.88 -10.01 -13.16
N PHE A 124 -1.69 -10.94 -13.65
CA PHE A 124 -2.55 -10.69 -14.78
C PHE A 124 -3.69 -9.71 -14.45
N LYS A 125 -4.28 -9.80 -13.25
CA LYS A 125 -5.26 -8.83 -12.76
C LYS A 125 -4.65 -7.43 -12.67
N ALA A 126 -3.50 -7.30 -12.00
CA ALA A 126 -2.82 -6.01 -11.83
C ALA A 126 -2.50 -5.35 -13.18
N TRP A 127 -1.98 -6.13 -14.14
CA TRP A 127 -1.74 -5.66 -15.50
C TRP A 127 -3.02 -5.19 -16.19
N ARG A 128 -4.10 -5.99 -16.16
CA ARG A 128 -5.39 -5.60 -16.76
C ARG A 128 -5.97 -4.32 -16.15
N GLN A 129 -5.66 -4.05 -14.88
CA GLN A 129 -6.14 -2.85 -14.18
C GLN A 129 -5.22 -1.63 -14.31
N GLY A 130 -4.13 -1.74 -15.09
CA GLY A 130 -3.25 -0.62 -15.39
C GLY A 130 -2.23 -0.31 -14.28
N VAL A 131 -1.98 -1.25 -13.36
CA VAL A 131 -0.85 -1.15 -12.42
C VAL A 131 0.44 -1.20 -13.24
N LYS A 132 1.26 -0.15 -13.17
CA LYS A 132 2.46 -0.05 -14.04
C LYS A 132 3.65 -0.88 -13.52
N THR A 133 3.79 -1.05 -12.20
CA THR A 133 4.92 -1.80 -11.60
C THR A 133 4.52 -2.58 -10.35
N VAL A 134 5.14 -3.74 -10.15
CA VAL A 134 5.23 -4.46 -8.87
C VAL A 134 6.68 -4.37 -8.40
N TYR A 135 6.91 -3.85 -7.20
CA TYR A 135 8.25 -3.54 -6.69
C TYR A 135 8.95 -4.79 -6.12
N TYR A 136 8.32 -5.44 -5.14
CA TYR A 136 8.78 -6.70 -4.58
C TYR A 136 7.62 -7.67 -4.41
N VAL A 137 7.94 -8.97 -4.50
CA VAL A 137 7.10 -10.04 -3.98
C VAL A 137 7.84 -10.64 -2.79
N ARG A 138 7.33 -10.37 -1.59
CA ARG A 138 7.87 -10.95 -0.37
C ARG A 138 7.11 -12.21 -0.03
N SER A 139 7.86 -13.28 0.21
CA SER A 139 7.34 -14.47 0.87
C SER A 139 7.42 -14.27 2.38
N LEU A 140 6.40 -14.73 3.09
CA LEU A 140 6.49 -14.86 4.53
C LEU A 140 7.49 -15.96 4.86
N SER A 141 8.57 -15.61 5.56
CA SER A 141 9.43 -16.61 6.20
C SER A 141 8.73 -17.17 7.44
N ALA A 142 9.03 -18.41 7.80
CA ALA A 142 8.54 -19.02 9.04
C ALA A 142 9.02 -18.20 10.24
N GLU A 143 8.15 -17.34 10.78
CA GLU A 143 8.35 -16.68 12.06
C GLU A 143 7.68 -17.50 13.18
N VAL A 144 8.19 -17.31 14.39
CA VAL A 144 7.94 -18.07 15.62
C VAL A 144 6.46 -18.43 15.83
N GLU A 145 6.20 -19.70 16.17
CA GLU A 145 4.89 -20.24 16.57
C GLU A 145 4.31 -19.46 17.77
N GLY A 146 3.50 -18.43 17.49
CA GLY A 146 2.79 -17.64 18.50
C GLY A 146 2.12 -16.41 17.90
N CYS A 147 0.90 -16.08 18.34
CA CYS A 147 0.22 -14.86 17.90
C CYS A 147 0.87 -13.62 18.56
N VAL A 148 1.86 -13.02 17.90
CA VAL A 148 2.50 -11.76 18.33
C VAL A 148 1.49 -10.61 18.44
N SER A 149 0.44 -10.64 17.64
CA SER A 149 -0.63 -9.63 17.70
C SER A 149 -1.58 -9.82 18.90
N CYS A 150 -1.49 -10.96 19.60
CA CYS A 150 -2.29 -11.30 20.77
C CYS A 150 -1.51 -11.13 22.10
N SER A 151 -0.23 -10.75 22.05
CA SER A 151 0.64 -10.60 23.22
C SER A 151 0.73 -9.17 23.76
N GLY A 152 -0.07 -8.24 23.21
CA GLY A 152 -0.08 -6.81 23.56
C GLY A 152 -1.29 -6.40 24.38
#